data_AF-A0A2D4U1C1-F1
#
_entry.id   AF-A0A2D4U1C1-F1
#
_cell.length_a   1.000
_cell.length_b   1.000
_cell.length_c   1.000
_cell.angle_alpha   90.00
_cell.angle_beta   90.00
_cell.angle_gamma   90.00
#
_symmetry.space_group_name_H-M   'P 1'
#
loop_
_entity.id
_entity.type
_entity.pdbx_description
1 polymer ?
#
loop_
_entity_poly.entity_id
_entity_poly.type
_entity_poly.pdbx_seq_one_letter_code
_entity_poly.pdbx_strand_id
1 'polypeptide(L)' 'MYVCLCKAVSDKAIKQNIASGACTMRDLKTNLGVGSQCGKCVSQASTILHNELVKQCRDINDLAKPAA' A
#
# COMPACT_ATOMS: atom_id res chain seq x y z
N MET A 1 -7.11 2.90 -10.55
CA MET A 1 -6.33 3.95 -11.23
C MET A 1 -4.85 3.59 -11.28
N TYR A 2 -4.11 4.13 -12.27
CA TYR A 2 -2.66 4.09 -12.25
C TYR A 2 -2.11 5.15 -11.28
N VAL A 3 -1.25 4.71 -10.37
CA VAL A 3 -0.57 5.58 -9.40
C VAL A 3 0.82 5.93 -9.92
N CYS A 4 1.51 4.99 -10.55
CA CYS A 4 2.81 5.24 -11.18
C CYS A 4 2.76 4.94 -12.68
N LEU A 5 2.84 5.99 -13.50
CA LEU A 5 2.87 5.85 -14.96
C LEU A 5 4.19 5.26 -15.46
N CYS A 6 5.31 5.67 -14.85
CA CYS A 6 6.66 5.19 -15.17
C CYS A 6 6.83 3.66 -15.12
N LYS A 7 6.13 3.01 -14.20
CA LYS A 7 6.24 1.56 -13.95
C LYS A 7 4.90 0.83 -14.12
N ALA A 8 3.90 1.51 -14.69
CA ALA A 8 2.54 0.98 -14.84
C ALA A 8 1.98 0.33 -13.56
N VAL A 9 2.16 0.98 -12.41
CA VAL A 9 1.66 0.47 -11.12
C VAL A 9 0.30 1.06 -10.81
N SER A 10 -0.69 0.19 -10.60
CA SER A 10 -2.06 0.57 -10.21
C SER A 10 -2.24 0.62 -8.70
N ASP A 11 -3.28 1.31 -8.23
CA ASP A 11 -3.65 1.30 -6.81
C ASP A 11 -3.98 -0.12 -6.33
N LYS A 12 -4.58 -0.95 -7.19
CA LYS A 12 -4.88 -2.35 -6.90
C LYS A 12 -3.60 -3.15 -6.65
N ALA A 13 -2.58 -2.97 -7.49
CA ALA A 13 -1.29 -3.66 -7.32
C ALA A 13 -0.60 -3.28 -6.00
N ILE A 14 -0.68 -2.00 -5.61
CA ILE A 14 -0.17 -1.52 -4.32
C ILE A 14 -0.92 -2.18 -3.17
N LYS A 15 -2.26 -2.11 -3.15
CA LYS A 15 -3.08 -2.72 -2.09
C LYS A 15 -2.86 -4.23 -1.97
N GLN A 16 -2.73 -4.94 -3.08
CA GLN A 16 -2.43 -6.38 -3.07
C GLN A 16 -1.06 -6.70 -2.45
N ASN A 17 -0.04 -5.88 -2.71
CA ASN A 17 1.26 -6.05 -2.06
C ASN A 17 1.18 -5.79 -0.56
N ILE A 18 0.40 -4.79 -0.14
CA ILE A 18 0.19 -4.49 1.29
C ILE A 18 -0.56 -5.63 1.97
N ALA A 19 -1.60 -6.17 1.34
CA ALA A 19 -2.31 -7.36 1.81
C ALA A 19 -1.40 -8.61 1.86
N SER A 20 -0.35 -8.65 1.04
CA SER A 20 0.67 -9.70 1.05
C SER A 20 1.80 -9.44 2.06
N GLY A 21 1.71 -8.38 2.87
CA GLY A 21 2.67 -8.06 3.94
C GLY A 21 3.64 -6.91 3.65
N ALA A 22 3.49 -6.16 2.56
CA ALA A 22 4.30 -4.97 2.34
C ALA A 22 3.90 -3.85 3.31
N CYS A 23 4.82 -3.40 4.15
CA CYS A 23 4.53 -2.43 5.23
C CYS A 23 5.20 -1.08 5.00
N THR A 24 6.12 -0.97 4.03
CA THR A 24 6.91 0.23 3.79
C THR A 24 6.93 0.63 2.32
N MET A 25 7.21 1.91 2.05
CA MET A 25 7.47 2.38 0.68
C MET A 25 8.69 1.70 0.05
N ARG A 26 9.65 1.22 0.86
CA ARG A 26 10.81 0.44 0.37
C ARG A 26 10.35 -0.91 -0.16
N ASP A 27 9.43 -1.58 0.52
CA ASP A 27 8.87 -2.86 0.06
C ASP A 27 8.12 -2.67 -1.25
N LEU A 28 7.25 -1.65 -1.32
CA LEU A 28 6.53 -1.33 -2.56
C LEU A 28 7.48 -0.98 -3.71
N LYS A 29 8.54 -0.21 -3.44
CA LYS A 29 9.55 0.11 -4.46
C LYS A 29 10.29 -1.14 -4.93
N THR A 30 10.62 -2.05 -4.03
CA THR A 30 11.33 -3.30 -4.35
C THR A 30 10.46 -4.24 -5.16
N ASN A 31 9.19 -4.39 -4.77
CA ASN A 31 8.28 -5.36 -5.38
C ASN A 31 7.63 -4.86 -6.68
N LEU A 32 7.31 -3.57 -6.77
CA LEU A 32 6.55 -2.97 -7.87
C LEU A 32 7.33 -1.94 -8.68
N GLY A 33 8.51 -1.52 -8.21
CA GLY A 33 9.23 -0.41 -8.81
C GLY A 33 8.58 0.96 -8.57
N VAL A 34 7.50 1.07 -7.78
CA VAL A 34 6.83 2.36 -7.55
C VAL A 34 7.81 3.39 -6.98
N GLY A 35 7.80 4.60 -7.54
CA GLY A 35 8.71 5.67 -7.11
C GLY A 35 10.19 5.50 -7.50
N SER A 36 10.55 4.48 -8.29
CA SER A 36 11.95 4.23 -8.69
C SER A 36 12.46 5.05 -9.88
N GLN A 37 11.60 5.79 -10.57
CA GLN A 37 11.99 6.64 -11.72
C GLN A 37 11.81 8.13 -11.40
N CYS A 38 10.71 8.76 -11.83
CA CYS A 38 10.53 10.21 -11.68
C CYS A 38 10.07 10.68 -10.29
N GLY A 39 9.73 9.75 -9.38
CA GLY A 39 9.32 10.06 -8.01
C GLY A 39 7.94 10.72 -7.83
N LYS A 40 7.28 11.23 -8.88
CA LYS A 40 6.02 11.99 -8.79
C LYS A 40 4.87 11.25 -8.08
N CYS A 41 4.86 9.92 -8.19
CA CYS A 41 3.86 9.06 -7.56
C CYS A 41 4.06 8.80 -6.06
N VAL A 42 5.22 9.17 -5.48
CA VAL A 42 5.62 8.76 -4.11
C VAL A 42 4.66 9.27 -3.05
N SER A 43 4.23 10.53 -3.14
CA SER A 43 3.26 11.11 -2.19
C SER A 43 1.95 10.32 -2.20
N GLN A 44 1.36 10.11 -3.38
CA GLN A 44 0.11 9.37 -3.52
C GLN A 44 0.23 7.90 -3.10
N ALA A 45 1.31 7.22 -3.47
CA ALA A 45 1.58 5.85 -3.06
C ALA A 45 1.73 5.73 -1.53
N SER A 46 2.38 6.70 -0.88
CA SER A 46 2.54 6.74 0.58
C SER A 46 1.21 6.93 1.29
N THR A 47 0.33 7.78 0.76
CA THR A 47 -1.04 7.95 1.29
C THR A 47 -1.84 6.65 1.19
N ILE A 48 -1.74 5.94 0.06
CA ILE A 48 -2.40 4.62 -0.09
C ILE A 48 -1.86 3.64 0.94
N LEU A 49 -0.53 3.54 1.08
CA LEU A 49 0.12 2.68 2.05
C LEU A 49 -0.36 2.95 3.47
N HIS A 50 -0.32 4.20 3.91
CA HIS A 50 -0.75 4.59 5.24
C HIS A 50 -2.23 4.24 5.49
N ASN A 51 -3.12 4.63 4.56
CA ASN A 51 -4.54 4.37 4.70
C ASN A 51 -4.86 2.88 4.75
N GLU A 52 -4.15 2.05 3.98
CA GLU A 52 -4.37 0.62 3.96
C GLU A 52 -3.86 -0.08 5.23
N LEU A 53 -2.69 0.33 5.75
CA LEU A 53 -2.17 -0.19 7.02
C LEU A 53 -3.06 0.18 8.21
N VAL A 54 -3.58 1.41 8.24
CA VAL A 54 -4.55 1.84 9.26
C VAL A 54 -5.84 1.02 9.18
N LYS A 55 -6.32 0.69 7.98
CA LYS A 55 -7.49 -0.19 7.81
C LYS A 55 -7.22 -1.60 8.33
N GLN A 56 -6.10 -2.21 7.94
CA GLN A 56 -5.73 -3.55 8.42
C GLN A 56 -5.65 -3.62 9.95
N CYS A 57 -5.11 -2.58 10.60
CA CYS A 57 -5.08 -2.49 12.05
C CYS A 57 -6.49 -2.43 12.67
N ARG A 58 -7.45 -1.77 12.02
CA ARG A 58 -8.84 -1.70 12.49
C ARG A 58 -9.54 -3.05 12.35
N ASP A 59 -9.37 -3.71 11.22
CA ASP A 59 -9.99 -5.01 10.96
C ASP A 59 -9.52 -6.05 12.00
N ILE A 60 -8.23 -6.07 12.33
CA ILE A 60 -7.67 -6.91 13.40
C ILE A 60 -8.29 -6.55 14.77
N ASN A 61 -8.40 -5.26 15.08
CA ASN A 61 -8.96 -4.81 16.37
C ASN A 61 -10.45 -5.13 16.52
N ASP A 62 -11.22 -5.13 15.41
CA ASP A 62 -12.63 -5.49 15.43
C ASP A 62 -12.85 -7.02 15.53
N LEU A 63 -11.96 -7.84 14.96
CA LEU A 63 -11.94 -9.31 15.15
C LEU A 63 -11.54 -9.71 16.59
N ALA A 64 -10.72 -8.90 17.25
CA ALA A 64 -10.23 -9.16 18.61
C ALA A 64 -11.23 -8.77 19.73
N LYS A 65 -12.40 -8.20 19.40
CA LYS A 65 -13.45 -7.97 20.41
C LYS A 65 -13.98 -9.32 20.90
N PRO A 66 -14.05 -9.56 22.23
CA PRO A 66 -14.68 -10.76 22.74
C PRO A 66 -16.15 -10.73 22.33
N ALA A 67 -16.61 -11.80 21.68
CA ALA A 67 -18.03 -12.04 21.50
C ALA A 67 -18.66 -12.10 22.89
N ALA A 68 -19.54 -11.15 23.19
CA ALA A 68 -20.38 -11.18 24.39
C ALA A 68 -21.38 -12.34 24.32
#